data_AF-A0A3P1WVU5-F1
#
_entry.id   AF-A0A3P1WVU5-F1
#
_cell.length_a   1.000
_cell.length_b   1.000
_cell.length_c   1.000
_cell.angle_alpha   90.00
_cell.angle_beta   90.00
_cell.angle_gamma   90.00
#
_symmetry.space_group_name_H-M   'P 1'
#
loop_
_entity.id
_entity.type
_entity.pdbx_description
1 polymer ?
#
loop_
_entity_poly.entity_id
_entity_poly.type
_entity_poly.pdbx_seq_one_letter_code
_entity_poly.pdbx_strand_id
1 'polypeptide(L)'
;TDVDQFFTDLFTVLNLEQDDPKRKAMPAHLQAFPYVNGGLFRDDEPIPEFGRKARRILLDCGLLNWSEINPDIFGSMFQAVIDEEQRGNLGQHYTSVSNIMKVIQPLFLDKLYAELEKSR
;
A
#
# COMPACT_ATOMS: atom_id res chain seq x y z
N THR A 1 -5.16 16.98 -16.33
CA THR A 1 -3.70 16.98 -16.58
C THR A 1 -3.43 15.67 -17.30
N ASP A 2 -2.22 15.12 -17.35
CA ASP A 2 -1.95 13.79 -17.96
C ASP A 2 -1.80 12.67 -16.91
N VAL A 3 -1.89 13.01 -15.62
CA VAL A 3 -1.54 12.14 -14.50
C VAL A 3 -2.64 11.11 -14.22
N ASP A 4 -3.89 11.54 -14.29
CA ASP A 4 -5.09 10.72 -14.13
C ASP A 4 -5.16 9.61 -15.18
N GLN A 5 -4.97 9.95 -16.45
CA GLN A 5 -4.89 8.97 -17.54
C GLN A 5 -3.69 8.03 -17.34
N PHE A 6 -2.52 8.55 -16.97
CA PHE A 6 -1.34 7.72 -16.71
C PHE A 6 -1.61 6.65 -15.64
N PHE A 7 -2.22 7.02 -14.50
CA PHE A 7 -2.53 6.03 -13.46
C PHE A 7 -3.63 5.06 -13.89
N THR A 8 -4.58 5.51 -14.71
CA THR A 8 -5.64 4.63 -15.25
C THR A 8 -5.00 3.52 -16.09
N ASP A 9 -4.12 3.91 -17.00
CA ASP A 9 -3.40 2.99 -17.88
C ASP A 9 -2.44 2.08 -17.09
N LEU A 10 -1.74 2.65 -16.10
CA LEU A 10 -0.84 1.91 -15.22
C LEU A 10 -1.58 0.85 -14.41
N PHE A 11 -2.67 1.20 -13.73
CA PHE A 11 -3.45 0.25 -12.92
C PHE A 11 -4.06 -0.85 -13.77
N THR A 12 -4.52 -0.51 -14.98
CA THR A 12 -4.92 -1.51 -15.98
C THR A 12 -3.78 -2.48 -16.25
N VAL A 13 -2.57 -2.00 -16.54
CA VAL A 13 -1.42 -2.87 -16.84
C VAL A 13 -1.00 -3.73 -15.64
N LEU A 14 -1.06 -3.22 -14.41
CA LEU A 14 -0.76 -3.98 -13.20
C LEU A 14 -1.76 -5.14 -12.95
N ASN A 15 -2.94 -5.08 -13.58
CA ASN A 15 -4.00 -6.07 -13.51
C ASN A 15 -4.05 -7.04 -14.71
N LEU A 16 -3.19 -6.85 -15.72
CA LEU A 16 -3.15 -7.70 -16.92
C LEU A 16 -1.92 -8.62 -16.92
N GLU A 17 -2.11 -9.88 -17.26
CA GLU A 17 -1.01 -10.84 -17.42
C GLU A 17 -0.05 -10.44 -18.55
N GLN A 18 1.18 -10.93 -18.49
CA GLN A 18 2.28 -10.49 -19.37
C GLN A 18 1.97 -10.68 -20.86
N ASP A 19 1.26 -11.75 -21.20
CA ASP A 19 0.91 -12.15 -22.55
C ASP A 19 -0.47 -11.65 -23.02
N ASP A 20 -1.22 -10.94 -22.16
CA ASP A 20 -2.52 -10.40 -22.49
C ASP A 20 -2.46 -9.46 -23.72
N PRO A 21 -3.31 -9.67 -24.75
CA PRO A 21 -3.32 -8.82 -25.94
C PRO A 21 -3.54 -7.33 -25.66
N LYS A 22 -4.34 -6.98 -24.65
CA LYS A 22 -4.57 -5.58 -24.24
C LYS A 22 -3.28 -4.96 -23.72
N ARG A 23 -2.54 -5.69 -22.89
CA ARG A 23 -1.25 -5.24 -22.35
C ARG A 23 -0.23 -5.01 -23.47
N LYS A 24 -0.19 -5.92 -24.44
CA LYS A 24 0.68 -5.79 -25.65
C LYS A 24 0.33 -4.59 -26.53
N ALA A 25 -0.91 -4.10 -26.48
CA ALA A 25 -1.34 -2.90 -27.19
C ALA A 25 -0.97 -1.58 -26.47
N MET A 26 -0.58 -1.64 -25.19
CA MET A 26 -0.22 -0.45 -24.40
C MET A 26 1.19 0.06 -24.76
N PRO A 27 1.53 1.33 -24.45
CA PRO A 27 2.88 1.84 -24.60
C PRO A 27 3.97 1.00 -23.90
N ALA A 28 5.13 0.86 -24.53
CA ALA A 28 6.22 0.02 -24.03
C ALA A 28 6.70 0.37 -22.61
N HIS A 29 6.65 1.66 -22.22
CA HIS A 29 7.04 2.10 -20.88
C HIS A 29 6.08 1.61 -19.79
N LEU A 30 4.81 1.34 -20.11
CA LEU A 30 3.86 0.72 -19.19
C LEU A 30 4.03 -0.80 -19.16
N GLN A 31 4.32 -1.43 -20.31
CA GLN A 31 4.56 -2.88 -20.38
C GLN A 31 5.76 -3.36 -19.52
N ALA A 32 6.67 -2.45 -19.13
CA ALA A 32 7.78 -2.76 -18.25
C ALA A 32 7.35 -3.09 -16.80
N PHE A 33 6.17 -2.65 -16.37
CA PHE A 33 5.68 -2.92 -15.02
C PHE A 33 5.18 -4.36 -14.87
N PRO A 34 5.54 -5.09 -13.81
CA PRO A 34 5.12 -6.47 -13.65
C PRO A 34 3.60 -6.59 -13.46
N TYR A 35 3.06 -7.74 -13.85
CA TYR A 35 1.74 -8.15 -13.39
C TYR A 35 1.79 -8.38 -11.89
N VAL A 36 0.82 -7.82 -11.16
CA VAL A 36 0.79 -7.89 -9.69
C VAL A 36 -0.27 -8.85 -9.17
N ASN A 37 -1.40 -9.01 -9.86
CA ASN A 37 -2.66 -9.06 -9.13
C ASN A 37 -2.83 -10.24 -8.13
N GLY A 38 -3.47 -9.87 -7.02
CA GLY A 38 -3.83 -10.67 -5.83
C GLY A 38 -4.97 -9.97 -5.06
N GLY A 39 -5.82 -9.22 -5.78
CA GLY A 39 -6.97 -8.46 -5.28
C GLY A 39 -6.89 -6.94 -5.44
N LEU A 40 -5.71 -6.33 -5.23
CA LEU A 40 -5.59 -4.86 -5.07
C LEU A 40 -6.00 -4.03 -6.30
N PHE A 41 -5.65 -4.46 -7.51
CA PHE A 41 -5.96 -3.75 -8.77
C PHE A 41 -7.12 -4.40 -9.54
N ARG A 42 -7.92 -5.24 -8.88
CA ARG A 42 -8.97 -6.02 -9.55
C ARG A 42 -10.09 -5.12 -10.07
N ASP A 43 -10.50 -4.18 -9.24
CA ASP A 43 -11.64 -3.31 -9.50
C ASP A 43 -11.15 -1.96 -10.04
N ASP A 44 -11.88 -1.43 -11.02
CA ASP A 44 -11.60 -0.13 -11.61
C ASP A 44 -12.18 0.97 -10.70
N GLU A 45 -11.28 1.71 -10.05
CA GLU A 45 -11.65 2.84 -9.20
C GLU A 45 -11.45 4.18 -9.94
N PRO A 46 -12.35 5.17 -9.75
CA PRO A 46 -12.24 6.45 -10.42
C PRO A 46 -11.01 7.21 -9.93
N ILE A 47 -10.15 7.57 -10.87
CA ILE A 47 -8.94 8.34 -10.58
C ILE A 47 -9.28 9.84 -10.68
N PRO A 48 -9.05 10.64 -9.62
CA PRO A 48 -9.36 12.06 -9.65
C PRO A 48 -8.41 12.83 -10.57
N GLU A 49 -8.88 13.95 -11.10
CA GLU A 49 -8.01 14.86 -11.83
C GLU A 49 -6.96 15.48 -10.90
N PHE A 50 -5.69 15.43 -11.32
CA PHE A 50 -4.59 15.98 -10.53
C PHE A 50 -4.28 17.41 -10.90
N GLY A 51 -4.29 18.32 -9.92
CA GLY A 51 -3.71 19.64 -10.06
C GLY A 51 -2.18 19.62 -10.04
N ARG A 52 -1.54 20.74 -10.43
CA ARG A 52 -0.07 20.89 -10.42
C ARG A 52 0.56 20.57 -9.05
N LYS A 53 -0.08 21.02 -7.96
CA LYS A 53 0.37 20.77 -6.59
C LYS A 53 0.33 19.27 -6.26
N ALA A 54 -0.76 18.58 -6.59
CA ALA A 54 -0.90 17.16 -6.34
C ALA A 54 0.12 16.33 -7.12
N ARG A 55 0.34 16.66 -8.42
CA ARG A 55 1.42 16.05 -9.21
C ARG A 55 2.78 16.23 -8.58
N ARG A 56 3.09 17.43 -8.07
CA ARG A 56 4.38 17.69 -7.43
C ARG A 56 4.58 16.83 -6.18
N ILE A 57 3.57 16.74 -5.32
CA ILE A 57 3.59 15.90 -4.12
C ILE A 57 3.80 14.43 -4.49
N LEU A 58 3.11 13.91 -5.51
CA LEU A 58 3.30 12.53 -5.97
C LEU A 58 4.74 12.25 -6.41
N LEU A 59 5.34 13.18 -7.16
CA LEU A 59 6.74 13.06 -7.58
C LEU A 59 7.70 13.09 -6.38
N ASP A 60 7.47 13.99 -5.43
CA ASP A 60 8.27 14.07 -4.20
C ASP A 60 8.14 12.77 -3.38
N CYS A 61 6.93 12.21 -3.27
CA CYS A 61 6.70 10.90 -2.64
C CYS A 61 7.41 9.76 -3.38
N GLY A 62 7.44 9.77 -4.72
CA GLY A 62 8.12 8.76 -5.53
C GLY A 62 9.65 8.77 -5.39
N LEU A 63 10.24 9.85 -4.87
CA LEU A 63 11.68 9.96 -4.58
C LEU A 63 12.06 9.44 -3.19
N LEU A 64 11.08 9.14 -2.33
CA LEU A 64 11.34 8.59 -1.01
C LEU A 64 11.69 7.10 -1.11
N ASN A 65 12.52 6.62 -0.18
CA ASN A 65 12.80 5.20 -0.04
C ASN A 65 11.70 4.50 0.77
N TRP A 66 10.81 3.79 0.08
CA TRP A 66 9.70 3.04 0.70
C TRP A 66 10.09 1.64 1.19
N SER A 67 11.35 1.21 1.05
CA SER A 67 11.78 -0.12 1.50
C SER A 67 11.77 -0.30 3.03
N GLU A 68 11.78 0.79 3.78
CA GLU A 68 11.80 0.79 5.26
C GLU A 68 10.42 1.13 5.86
N ILE A 69 9.33 0.90 5.11
CA ILE A 69 7.99 1.16 5.62
C ILE A 69 7.72 0.35 6.90
N ASN A 70 7.26 1.04 7.95
CA ASN A 70 6.98 0.42 9.25
C ASN A 70 5.51 0.66 9.67
N PRO A 71 5.01 -0.06 10.69
CA PRO A 71 3.62 0.07 11.13
C PRO A 71 3.21 1.48 11.58
N ASP A 72 4.14 2.28 12.09
CA ASP A 72 3.86 3.64 12.56
C ASP A 72 3.54 4.59 11.38
N ILE A 73 4.13 4.36 10.20
CA ILE A 73 3.81 5.11 8.96
C ILE A 73 2.36 4.85 8.55
N PHE A 74 1.93 3.59 8.56
CA PHE A 74 0.53 3.23 8.27
C PHE A 74 -0.43 3.82 9.29
N GLY A 75 -0.10 3.72 10.59
CA GLY A 75 -0.92 4.26 11.67
C GLY A 75 -1.07 5.78 11.58
N SER A 76 0.02 6.50 11.29
CA SER A 76 0.01 7.95 11.13
C SER A 76 -0.78 8.38 9.89
N MET A 77 -0.62 7.67 8.77
CA MET A 77 -1.37 7.95 7.54
C MET A 77 -2.88 7.77 7.75
N PHE A 78 -3.30 6.66 8.36
CA PHE A 78 -4.71 6.39 8.64
C PHE A 78 -5.32 7.46 9.55
N GLN A 79 -4.59 7.86 10.59
CA GLN A 79 -5.06 8.89 11.52
C GLN A 79 -5.10 10.30 10.90
N ALA A 80 -4.28 10.57 9.88
CA ALA A 80 -4.26 11.87 9.20
C ALA A 80 -5.43 12.07 8.23
N VAL A 81 -6.09 11.00 7.78
CA VAL A 81 -7.22 11.06 6.83
C VAL A 81 -8.59 10.97 7.50
N ILE A 82 -8.64 10.64 8.79
CA ILE A 82 -9.90 10.55 9.55
C ILE A 82 -10.19 11.88 10.24
N ASP A 83 -11.45 12.30 10.19
CA ASP A 83 -11.95 13.47 10.92
C ASP A 83 -11.76 13.29 12.44
N GLU A 84 -11.28 14.34 13.11
CA GLU A 84 -10.97 14.30 14.55
C GLU A 84 -12.18 13.91 15.41
N GLU A 85 -13.40 14.29 15.01
CA GLU A 85 -14.65 13.98 15.72
C GLU A 85 -15.02 12.49 15.57
N GLN A 86 -14.78 11.90 14.40
CA GLN A 86 -15.01 10.46 14.18
C GLN A 86 -13.98 9.59 14.90
N ARG A 87 -12.74 10.09 15.00
CA ARG A 87 -11.61 9.35 15.59
C ARG A 87 -11.84 8.99 17.05
N GLY A 88 -12.35 9.94 17.85
CA GLY A 88 -12.64 9.70 19.28
C GLY A 88 -13.80 8.75 19.50
N ASN A 89 -14.84 8.83 18.66
CA ASN A 89 -16.05 8.03 18.80
C ASN A 89 -15.86 6.55 18.39
N LEU A 90 -14.99 6.28 17.42
CA LEU A 90 -14.75 4.92 16.91
C LEU A 90 -13.51 4.24 17.53
N GLY A 91 -12.78 4.92 18.42
CA GLY A 91 -11.58 4.38 19.04
C GLY A 91 -10.47 4.05 18.03
N GLN A 92 -10.40 4.80 16.93
CA GLN A 92 -9.50 4.56 15.78
C GLN A 92 -8.06 5.03 16.07
N HIS A 93 -7.49 4.44 17.13
CA HIS A 93 -6.10 4.65 17.51
C HIS A 93 -5.26 3.50 16.97
N TYR A 94 -4.20 3.84 16.22
CA TYR A 94 -3.21 2.82 15.86
C TYR A 94 -2.59 2.28 17.16
N THR A 95 -2.29 0.98 17.17
CA THR A 95 -1.58 0.34 18.27
C THR A 95 -0.11 0.23 17.90
N SER A 96 0.78 0.76 18.74
CA SER A 96 2.22 0.73 18.47
C SER A 96 2.77 -0.69 18.42
N VAL A 97 3.86 -0.88 17.68
CA VAL A 97 4.56 -2.18 17.60
C VAL A 97 4.89 -2.72 19.00
N SER A 98 5.37 -1.85 19.90
CA SER A 98 5.65 -2.26 21.28
C SER A 98 4.43 -2.83 22.00
N ASN A 99 3.26 -2.19 21.85
CA ASN A 99 2.04 -2.67 22.50
C ASN A 99 1.46 -3.92 21.83
N ILE A 100 1.59 -4.06 20.51
CA ILE A 100 1.27 -5.32 19.81
C ILE A 100 2.13 -6.45 20.38
N MET A 101 3.44 -6.24 20.47
CA MET A 101 4.39 -7.26 20.97
C MET A 101 4.10 -7.67 22.41
N LYS A 102 3.73 -6.74 23.30
CA LYS A 102 3.32 -7.07 24.69
C LYS A 102 2.16 -8.06 24.76
N VAL A 103 1.28 -8.08 23.74
CA VAL A 103 0.17 -9.03 23.67
C VAL A 103 0.61 -10.33 23.00
N ILE A 104 1.18 -10.26 21.80
CA ILE A 104 1.42 -11.47 21.00
C ILE A 104 2.63 -12.30 21.47
N GLN A 105 3.62 -11.68 22.12
CA GLN A 105 4.78 -12.37 22.69
C GLN A 105 4.37 -13.47 23.68
N PRO A 106 3.74 -13.13 24.83
CA PRO A 106 3.34 -14.15 25.80
C PRO A 106 2.16 -15.00 25.31
N LEU A 107 1.31 -14.48 24.42
CA LEU A 107 0.12 -15.19 23.95
C LEU A 107 0.51 -16.43 23.12
N PHE A 108 1.46 -16.29 22.19
CA PHE A 108 1.88 -17.41 21.35
C PHE A 108 3.33 -17.36 20.85
N LEU A 109 3.93 -16.19 20.57
CA LEU A 109 5.25 -16.17 19.92
C LEU A 109 6.36 -16.79 20.78
N ASP A 110 6.38 -16.55 22.09
CA ASP A 110 7.41 -17.10 22.96
C ASP A 110 7.42 -18.63 22.95
N LYS A 111 6.23 -19.25 22.87
CA LYS A 111 6.08 -20.70 22.75
C LYS A 111 6.61 -21.20 21.41
N LEU A 112 6.27 -20.53 20.31
CA LEU A 112 6.74 -20.89 18.98
C LEU A 112 8.27 -20.78 18.87
N TYR A 113 8.87 -19.74 19.45
CA TYR A 113 10.33 -19.59 19.47
C TYR A 113 11.00 -20.69 20.30
N ALA A 114 10.44 -21.05 21.45
CA ALA A 114 10.97 -22.14 22.27
C ALA A 114 10.87 -23.50 21.57
N GLU A 115 9.79 -23.76 20.81
CA GLU A 115 9.64 -24.97 20.01
C GLU A 115 10.65 -25.02 18.85
N LEU A 116 10.83 -23.90 18.14
CA LEU A 116 11.83 -23.79 17.07
C LEU A 116 13.24 -24.08 17.60
N GLU A 117 13.62 -23.50 18.73
CA GLU A 117 14.96 -23.68 19.29
C GLU A 117 15.21 -25.11 19.77
N LYS A 118 14.18 -25.80 20.30
CA LYS A 118 14.28 -27.24 20.65
C LYS A 118 14.42 -28.15 19.43
N SER A 119 13.98 -27.70 18.25
CA SER A 119 14.01 -28.47 17.00
C SER A 119 15.31 -28.32 16.20
N ARG A 120 16.19 -27.40 16.63
CA ARG A 120 17.52 -27.18 16.06
C ARG A 120 18.56 -28.07 16.75
#